data_AF-A0A9E3FHW9-F1
#
_entry.id   AF-A0A9E3FHW9-F1
#
_cell.length_a   1.000
_cell.length_b   1.000
_cell.length_c   1.000
_cell.angle_alpha   90.00
_cell.angle_beta   90.00
_cell.angle_gamma   90.00
#
_symmetry.space_group_name_H-M   'P 1'
#
loop_
_entity.id
_entity.type
_entity.pdbx_description
1 polymer ?
#
loop_
_entity_poly.entity_id
_entity_poly.type
_entity_poly.pdbx_seq_one_letter_code
_entity_poly.pdbx_strand_id
1 'polypeptide(L)'
;MPTSPAEQAAQQQRARANAGGGRRRPRGNPRMPSTAGYMFVAGSLSVALFWIVWALLRSDGDEAPWIPAGLAAGFVILFAAFAREVVMRRAWSRYTREMEMVMGAGDPARVAFKPQAQAKSWPGMQAQVAALRTLQQRLSELDTPSTPPESHLEAYKLCEQYLANTDEALRAPGGAAEMRAALRSGQERVRAYQRKHFLAWARGEATRLTHEAQRRVRHSDRIETAQRALEVVAEALRAYPGEREFVDSSTALKNFIASVKVGQWVEMAERAAFRGKYSRAVARYRDALFYLSRADMSEDARDEAANRIQREIEMLRARMRTAEMAEELSRGLDDDGAGARRVVPRDEGEVSD
;
A
#
# COMPACT_ATOMS: atom_id res chain seq x y z
N MET A 1 -59.84 -26.02 22.16
CA MET A 1 -60.01 -25.17 23.36
C MET A 1 -59.80 -23.71 22.93
N PRO A 2 -60.87 -22.94 22.66
CA PRO A 2 -60.74 -21.52 22.30
C PRO A 2 -60.47 -20.70 23.57
N THR A 3 -59.34 -19.98 23.59
CA THR A 3 -59.00 -19.04 24.67
C THR A 3 -59.97 -17.86 24.66
N SER A 4 -60.53 -17.55 25.82
CA SER A 4 -61.51 -16.50 26.04
C SER A 4 -61.01 -15.13 25.57
N PRO A 5 -61.85 -14.30 24.90
CA PRO A 5 -61.47 -12.96 24.45
C PRO A 5 -61.08 -12.03 25.61
N ALA A 6 -61.41 -12.38 26.86
CA ALA A 6 -60.97 -11.64 28.05
C ALA A 6 -59.46 -11.77 28.34
N GLU A 7 -58.82 -12.88 27.98
CA GLU A 7 -57.38 -13.07 28.19
C GLU A 7 -56.52 -12.26 27.22
N GLN A 8 -57.01 -12.08 25.98
CA GLN A 8 -56.29 -11.30 24.96
C GLN A 8 -56.28 -9.80 25.31
N ALA A 9 -57.35 -9.27 25.91
CA ALA A 9 -57.41 -7.87 26.36
C ALA A 9 -56.42 -7.58 27.51
N ALA A 10 -56.25 -8.52 28.44
CA ALA A 10 -55.31 -8.38 29.56
C ALA A 10 -53.84 -8.45 29.11
N GLN A 11 -53.53 -9.27 28.10
CA GLN A 11 -52.18 -9.32 27.51
C GLN A 11 -51.86 -8.04 26.71
N GLN A 12 -52.84 -7.47 26.01
CA GLN A 12 -52.63 -6.25 25.22
C GLN A 12 -52.46 -5.00 26.10
N GLN A 13 -53.10 -4.95 27.28
CA GLN A 13 -52.87 -3.89 28.27
C GLN A 13 -51.50 -4.03 28.97
N ARG A 14 -51.03 -5.24 29.26
CA ARG A 14 -49.67 -5.47 29.80
C ARG A 14 -48.56 -5.12 28.80
N ALA A 15 -48.80 -5.33 27.50
CA ALA A 15 -47.86 -4.92 26.45
C ALA A 15 -47.73 -3.38 26.33
N ARG A 16 -48.80 -2.63 26.61
CA ARG A 16 -48.78 -1.16 26.57
C ARG A 16 -48.17 -0.53 27.84
N ALA A 17 -48.33 -1.15 29.00
CA ALA A 17 -47.73 -0.66 30.25
C ALA A 17 -46.19 -0.75 30.26
N ASN A 18 -45.59 -1.68 29.51
CA ASN A 18 -44.13 -1.83 29.41
C ASN A 18 -43.47 -0.88 28.38
N ALA A 19 -44.24 -0.10 27.62
CA ALA A 19 -43.71 0.88 26.67
C ALA A 19 -43.42 2.26 27.29
N GLY A 20 -43.74 2.46 28.58
CA GLY A 20 -43.73 3.79 29.24
C GLY A 20 -42.62 4.07 30.25
N GLY A 21 -41.56 3.26 30.34
CA GLY A 21 -40.59 3.34 31.44
C GLY A 21 -39.13 3.38 31.01
N GLY A 22 -38.61 4.57 30.69
CA GLY A 22 -37.17 4.75 30.52
C GLY A 22 -36.78 6.04 29.82
N ARG A 23 -36.93 7.18 30.50
CA ARG A 23 -36.24 8.42 30.12
C ARG A 23 -34.73 8.14 30.07
N ARG A 24 -34.22 7.88 28.87
CA ARG A 24 -32.78 7.84 28.58
C ARG A 24 -32.21 9.20 28.96
N ARG A 25 -31.41 9.23 30.04
CA ARG A 25 -30.54 10.38 30.32
C ARG A 25 -29.73 10.67 29.05
N PRO A 26 -29.61 11.93 28.62
CA PRO A 26 -28.75 12.28 27.49
C PRO A 26 -27.33 11.82 27.85
N ARG A 27 -26.84 10.80 27.13
CA ARG A 27 -25.44 10.38 27.20
C ARG A 27 -24.61 11.58 26.74
N GLY A 28 -23.79 12.11 27.64
CA GLY A 28 -22.89 13.21 27.32
C GLY A 28 -22.04 12.83 26.10
N ASN A 29 -22.07 13.69 25.08
CA ASN A 29 -21.19 13.56 23.92
C ASN A 29 -19.75 13.39 24.44
N PRO A 30 -19.00 12.39 23.94
CA PRO A 30 -17.59 12.25 24.29
C PRO A 30 -16.87 13.54 23.88
N ARG A 31 -16.48 14.33 24.89
CA ARG A 31 -15.66 15.53 24.68
C ARG A 31 -14.34 15.05 24.08
N MET A 32 -14.15 15.30 22.78
CA MET A 32 -12.87 15.09 22.14
C MET A 32 -11.82 15.89 22.93
N PRO A 33 -10.69 15.28 23.34
CA PRO A 33 -9.63 15.99 24.02
C PRO A 33 -9.21 17.16 23.14
N SER A 34 -9.27 18.38 23.67
CA SER A 34 -8.99 19.61 22.92
C SER A 34 -7.53 19.56 22.44
N THR A 35 -7.35 19.22 21.17
CA THR A 35 -6.04 19.11 20.51
C THR A 35 -5.32 20.46 20.40
N ALA A 36 -6.00 21.56 20.69
CA ALA A 36 -5.43 22.91 20.74
C ALA A 36 -4.28 23.01 21.75
N GLY A 37 -4.41 22.43 22.96
CA GLY A 37 -3.40 22.58 24.02
C GLY A 37 -2.04 21.99 23.63
N TYR A 38 -2.02 20.82 22.99
CA TYR A 38 -0.79 20.17 22.54
C TYR A 38 -0.08 20.94 21.43
N MET A 39 -0.82 21.57 20.52
CA MET A 39 -0.22 22.37 19.43
C MET A 39 0.44 23.64 19.97
N PHE A 40 -0.14 24.27 20.99
CA PHE A 40 0.48 25.42 21.66
C PHE A 40 1.78 25.05 22.40
N VAL A 41 1.79 23.92 23.10
CA VAL A 41 3.00 23.43 23.79
C VAL A 41 4.09 23.06 22.78
N ALA A 42 3.76 22.34 21.71
CA ALA A 42 4.74 21.99 20.68
C ALA A 42 5.27 23.23 19.93
N GLY A 43 4.40 24.20 19.62
CA GLY A 43 4.79 25.46 18.98
C GLY A 43 5.72 26.30 19.86
N SER A 44 5.37 26.46 21.14
CA SER A 44 6.22 27.19 22.10
C SER A 44 7.58 26.52 22.31
N LEU A 45 7.62 25.18 22.39
CA LEU A 45 8.87 24.43 22.50
C LEU A 45 9.77 24.62 21.27
N SER A 46 9.18 24.63 20.06
CA SER A 46 9.92 24.85 18.81
C SER A 46 10.52 26.25 18.73
N VAL A 47 9.76 27.29 19.11
CA VAL A 47 10.25 28.67 19.18
C VAL A 47 11.38 28.81 20.21
N ALA A 48 11.25 28.18 21.39
CA ALA A 48 12.29 28.19 22.41
C ALA A 48 13.59 27.52 21.92
N LEU A 49 13.48 26.34 21.28
CA LEU A 49 14.62 25.63 20.70
C LEU A 49 15.31 26.43 19.60
N PHE A 50 14.54 27.09 18.73
CA PHE A 50 15.09 27.99 17.71
C PHE A 50 15.93 29.11 18.33
N TRP A 51 15.41 29.77 19.37
CA TRP A 51 16.13 30.85 20.07
C TRP A 51 17.38 30.36 20.78
N ILE A 52 17.35 29.19 21.42
CA ILE A 52 18.52 28.60 22.09
C ILE A 52 19.62 28.27 21.08
N VAL A 53 19.28 27.56 20.01
CA VAL A 53 20.26 27.16 18.98
C VAL A 53 20.81 28.38 18.24
N TRP A 54 19.96 29.36 17.92
CA TRP A 54 20.39 30.61 17.30
C TRP A 54 21.34 31.41 18.20
N ALA A 55 21.03 31.53 19.50
CA ALA A 55 21.90 32.23 20.45
C ALA A 55 23.27 31.57 20.59
N LEU A 56 23.31 30.24 20.61
CA LEU A 56 24.53 29.43 20.78
C LEU A 56 25.43 29.51 19.53
N LEU A 57 24.84 29.47 18.33
CA LEU A 57 25.59 29.61 17.07
C LEU A 57 26.04 31.06 16.82
N ARG A 58 25.25 32.04 17.27
CA ARG A 58 25.62 33.46 17.17
C ARG A 58 26.83 33.78 18.05
N SER A 59 26.99 33.13 19.21
CA SER A 59 28.18 33.31 20.07
C SER A 59 29.46 32.74 19.46
N ASP A 60 29.36 31.78 18.54
CA ASP A 60 30.51 31.12 17.90
C ASP A 60 31.01 31.83 16.63
N GLY A 61 30.40 32.96 16.26
CA GLY A 61 30.83 33.77 15.11
C GLY A 61 30.49 33.20 13.74
N ASP A 62 29.54 32.26 13.67
CA ASP A 62 29.07 31.68 12.41
C ASP A 62 28.32 32.73 11.57
N GLU A 63 28.56 32.79 10.26
CA GLU A 63 28.03 33.86 9.39
C GLU A 63 26.56 33.64 8.99
N ALA A 64 26.04 32.42 9.16
CA ALA A 64 24.64 32.08 8.80
C ALA A 64 23.92 31.20 9.85
N PRO A 65 23.84 31.63 11.12
CA PRO A 65 23.33 30.81 12.22
C PRO A 65 21.83 30.50 12.09
N TRP A 66 21.09 31.21 11.23
CA TRP A 66 19.67 30.99 10.99
C TRP A 66 19.37 29.72 10.18
N ILE A 67 20.31 29.23 9.35
CA ILE A 67 20.10 28.03 8.51
C ILE A 67 20.02 26.75 9.35
N PRO A 68 21.05 26.39 10.16
CA PRO A 68 20.99 25.23 11.04
C PRO A 68 19.91 25.36 12.13
N ALA A 69 19.67 26.56 12.67
CA ALA A 69 18.59 26.80 13.62
C ALA A 69 17.20 26.54 13.00
N GLY A 70 16.99 26.98 11.75
CA GLY A 70 15.77 26.73 10.99
C GLY A 70 15.55 25.24 10.70
N LEU A 71 16.61 24.50 10.35
CA LEU A 71 16.52 23.04 10.14
C LEU A 71 16.17 22.29 11.43
N ALA A 72 16.78 22.66 12.57
CA ALA A 72 16.48 22.05 13.86
C ALA A 72 15.02 22.30 14.27
N ALA A 73 14.53 23.53 14.14
CA ALA A 73 13.13 23.87 14.43
C ALA A 73 12.15 23.15 13.48
N GLY A 74 12.49 23.03 12.19
CA GLY A 74 11.71 22.29 11.20
C GLY A 74 11.58 20.80 11.54
N PHE A 75 12.67 20.18 12.03
CA PHE A 75 12.66 18.77 12.42
C PHE A 75 11.72 18.51 13.61
N VAL A 76 11.67 19.41 14.59
CA VAL A 76 10.76 19.31 15.75
C VAL A 76 9.30 19.39 15.31
N ILE A 77 8.97 20.29 14.38
CA ILE A 77 7.61 20.42 13.85
C ILE A 77 7.21 19.17 13.07
N LEU A 78 8.10 18.64 12.22
CA LEU A 78 7.88 17.39 11.49
C LEU A 78 7.67 16.21 12.43
N PHE A 79 8.49 16.09 13.47
CA PHE A 79 8.37 15.02 14.45
C PHE A 79 7.06 15.12 15.25
N ALA A 80 6.66 16.32 15.65
CA ALA A 80 5.39 16.55 16.33
C ALA A 80 4.18 16.22 15.43
N ALA A 81 4.24 16.56 14.13
CA ALA A 81 3.22 16.19 13.15
C ALA A 81 3.15 14.66 12.97
N PHE A 82 4.30 13.98 12.90
CA PHE A 82 4.36 12.53 12.78
C PHE A 82 3.81 11.82 14.02
N ALA A 83 4.18 12.29 15.22
CA ALA A 83 3.65 11.77 16.48
C ALA A 83 2.12 11.97 16.55
N ARG A 84 1.61 13.12 16.11
CA ARG A 84 0.16 13.38 15.99
C ARG A 84 -0.51 12.40 15.04
N GLU A 85 0.06 12.14 13.87
CA GLU A 85 -0.47 11.20 12.87
C GLU A 85 -0.57 9.78 13.45
N VAL A 86 0.48 9.33 14.16
CA VAL A 86 0.52 8.01 14.80
C VAL A 86 -0.52 7.90 15.92
N VAL A 87 -0.63 8.93 16.78
CA VAL A 87 -1.63 8.96 17.85
C VAL A 87 -3.05 9.04 17.29
N MET A 88 -3.28 9.84 16.24
CA MET A 88 -4.58 9.93 15.55
C MET A 88 -4.93 8.61 14.87
N ARG A 89 -4.02 7.93 14.18
CA ARG A 89 -4.28 6.60 13.61
C ARG A 89 -4.62 5.56 14.69
N ARG A 90 -3.95 5.64 15.85
CA ARG A 90 -4.20 4.73 16.98
C ARG A 90 -5.48 5.06 17.76
N ALA A 91 -5.84 6.34 17.84
CA ALA A 91 -7.11 6.79 18.42
C ALA A 91 -8.27 6.49 17.46
N TRP A 92 -8.06 6.67 16.16
CA TRP A 92 -9.04 6.36 15.13
C TRP A 92 -9.30 4.86 15.09
N SER A 93 -8.29 3.98 15.16
CA SER A 93 -8.52 2.52 15.21
C SER A 93 -9.31 2.06 16.45
N ARG A 94 -9.19 2.78 17.58
CA ARG A 94 -10.06 2.58 18.75
C ARG A 94 -11.46 3.12 18.51
N TYR A 95 -11.58 4.31 17.93
CA TYR A 95 -12.87 4.94 17.63
C TYR A 95 -13.67 4.20 16.54
N THR A 96 -13.03 3.64 15.51
CA THR A 96 -13.70 2.78 14.52
C THR A 96 -14.17 1.49 15.15
N ARG A 97 -13.40 0.85 16.04
CA ARG A 97 -13.90 -0.31 16.82
C ARG A 97 -15.11 0.04 17.70
N GLU A 98 -15.10 1.20 18.33
CA GLU A 98 -16.24 1.67 19.14
C GLU A 98 -17.44 2.06 18.27
N MET A 99 -17.25 2.72 17.13
CA MET A 99 -18.31 3.02 16.15
C MET A 99 -18.87 1.75 15.50
N GLU A 100 -18.05 0.74 15.22
CA GLU A 100 -18.49 -0.55 14.67
C GLU A 100 -19.37 -1.30 15.69
N MET A 101 -19.08 -1.17 17.00
CA MET A 101 -19.96 -1.66 18.07
C MET A 101 -21.25 -0.83 18.26
N VAL A 102 -21.22 0.47 17.97
CA VAL A 102 -22.39 1.37 18.17
C VAL A 102 -23.30 1.46 16.94
N MET A 103 -22.76 1.43 15.73
CA MET A 103 -23.51 1.47 14.46
C MET A 103 -23.83 0.08 13.91
N GLY A 104 -23.12 -0.98 14.33
CA GLY A 104 -23.50 -2.37 14.04
C GLY A 104 -24.73 -2.87 14.83
N ALA A 105 -25.40 -2.00 15.58
CA ALA A 105 -26.56 -2.30 16.42
C ALA A 105 -27.91 -2.02 15.72
N GLY A 106 -28.03 -2.46 14.46
CA GLY A 106 -29.30 -2.55 13.72
C GLY A 106 -29.36 -3.87 12.93
N ASP A 107 -29.17 -5.02 13.58
CA ASP A 107 -30.20 -5.99 14.05
C ASP A 107 -30.60 -7.01 12.94
N PRO A 108 -30.86 -8.32 13.20
CA PRO A 108 -30.97 -8.98 14.51
C PRO A 108 -30.12 -10.26 14.68
N ALA A 109 -30.05 -10.73 15.94
CA ALA A 109 -29.52 -12.02 16.40
C ALA A 109 -28.03 -12.15 16.74
N ARG A 110 -27.41 -11.10 17.33
CA ARG A 110 -26.31 -11.34 18.27
C ARG A 110 -26.83 -11.25 19.70
N VAL A 111 -27.04 -12.42 20.29
CA VAL A 111 -27.26 -12.60 21.72
C VAL A 111 -26.16 -11.87 22.48
N ALA A 112 -26.50 -10.71 23.03
CA ALA A 112 -25.61 -9.87 23.79
C ALA A 112 -25.29 -10.57 25.13
N PHE A 113 -24.13 -11.23 25.19
CA PHE A 113 -23.56 -11.66 26.45
C PHE A 113 -23.10 -10.42 27.24
N LYS A 114 -23.93 -10.03 28.21
CA LYS A 114 -23.53 -9.13 29.30
C LYS A 114 -22.41 -9.84 30.09
N PRO A 115 -21.25 -9.22 30.35
CA PRO A 115 -20.27 -9.79 31.25
C PRO A 115 -20.78 -9.56 32.68
N GLN A 116 -21.63 -10.47 33.14
CA GLN A 116 -21.98 -10.58 34.55
C GLN A 116 -20.73 -11.11 35.25
N ALA A 117 -20.13 -10.27 36.09
CA ALA A 117 -19.06 -10.67 36.99
C ALA A 117 -19.63 -11.71 37.96
N GLN A 118 -19.56 -12.98 37.58
CA GLN A 118 -19.94 -14.12 38.39
C GLN A 118 -18.75 -15.05 38.55
N ALA A 119 -18.46 -15.29 39.82
CA ALA A 119 -17.46 -16.14 40.41
C ALA A 119 -17.09 -17.42 39.62
N LYS A 120 -15.78 -17.68 39.58
CA LYS A 120 -15.11 -18.98 39.56
C LYS A 120 -16.00 -20.17 39.15
N SER A 121 -16.19 -20.40 37.85
CA SER A 121 -16.59 -21.74 37.41
C SER A 121 -16.20 -21.98 35.95
N TRP A 122 -15.84 -23.23 35.70
CA TRP A 122 -15.44 -23.87 34.46
C TRP A 122 -16.31 -23.72 33.17
N PRO A 123 -17.57 -23.25 33.17
CA PRO A 123 -18.35 -22.97 31.95
C PRO A 123 -17.64 -22.25 30.80
N GLY A 124 -16.61 -21.45 31.08
CA GLY A 124 -15.81 -20.80 30.05
C GLY A 124 -15.11 -21.78 29.09
N MET A 125 -14.62 -22.92 29.56
CA MET A 125 -13.90 -23.87 28.69
C MET A 125 -14.83 -24.64 27.75
N GLN A 126 -16.03 -25.01 28.22
CA GLN A 126 -17.03 -25.65 27.37
C GLN A 126 -17.52 -24.68 26.27
N ALA A 127 -17.64 -23.39 26.60
CA ALA A 127 -17.93 -22.35 25.62
C ALA A 127 -16.85 -22.24 24.54
N GLN A 128 -15.56 -22.41 24.88
CA GLN A 128 -14.47 -22.41 23.89
C GLN A 128 -14.55 -23.61 22.92
N VAL A 129 -14.88 -24.79 23.42
CA VAL A 129 -15.06 -25.98 22.55
C VAL A 129 -16.25 -25.79 21.61
N ALA A 130 -17.35 -25.19 22.08
CA ALA A 130 -18.47 -24.83 21.22
C ALA A 130 -18.08 -23.77 20.18
N ALA A 131 -17.34 -22.73 20.59
CA ALA A 131 -16.82 -21.70 19.70
C ALA A 131 -15.94 -22.30 18.60
N LEU A 132 -15.09 -23.28 18.91
CA LEU A 132 -14.28 -23.99 17.91
C LEU A 132 -15.13 -24.66 16.84
N ARG A 133 -16.22 -25.34 17.21
CA ARG A 133 -17.12 -25.98 16.24
C ARG A 133 -17.79 -24.96 15.33
N THR A 134 -18.27 -23.85 15.90
CA THR A 134 -18.87 -22.77 15.12
C THR A 134 -17.87 -22.11 14.17
N LEU A 135 -16.61 -21.97 14.61
CA LEU A 135 -15.52 -21.48 13.78
C LEU A 135 -15.25 -22.46 12.63
N GLN A 136 -15.09 -23.75 12.92
CA GLN A 136 -14.85 -24.78 11.90
C GLN A 136 -15.95 -24.81 10.84
N GLN A 137 -17.21 -24.72 11.26
CA GLN A 137 -18.35 -24.67 10.33
C GLN A 137 -18.25 -23.45 9.41
N ARG A 138 -18.04 -22.24 9.95
CA ARG A 138 -17.89 -21.03 9.14
C ARG A 138 -16.69 -21.08 8.21
N LEU A 139 -15.56 -21.61 8.67
CA LEU A 139 -14.36 -21.74 7.85
C LEU A 139 -14.57 -22.74 6.70
N SER A 140 -15.35 -23.80 6.91
CA SER A 140 -15.68 -24.76 5.86
C SER A 140 -16.58 -24.18 4.77
N GLU A 141 -17.47 -23.24 5.11
CA GLU A 141 -18.31 -22.51 4.15
C GLU A 141 -17.47 -21.55 3.27
N LEU A 142 -16.37 -21.03 3.81
CA LEU A 142 -15.45 -20.12 3.13
C LEU A 142 -14.35 -20.82 2.33
N ASP A 143 -14.35 -22.15 2.27
CA ASP A 143 -13.31 -22.92 1.57
C ASP A 143 -13.62 -23.16 0.08
N THR A 144 -14.62 -22.46 -0.46
CA THR A 144 -14.97 -22.57 -1.88
C THR A 144 -13.97 -21.82 -2.76
N PRO A 145 -13.63 -22.33 -3.96
CA PRO A 145 -12.61 -21.71 -4.82
C PRO A 145 -13.01 -20.33 -5.38
N SER A 146 -14.30 -20.00 -5.34
CA SER A 146 -14.84 -18.70 -5.75
C SER A 146 -14.86 -17.67 -4.63
N THR A 147 -14.33 -18.00 -3.44
CA THR A 147 -14.36 -17.12 -2.28
C THR A 147 -13.48 -15.89 -2.54
N PRO A 148 -13.98 -14.66 -2.36
CA PRO A 148 -13.19 -13.46 -2.58
C PRO A 148 -12.08 -13.35 -1.51
N PRO A 149 -10.94 -12.72 -1.82
CA PRO A 149 -9.80 -12.63 -0.90
C PRO A 149 -10.18 -11.98 0.43
N GLU A 150 -11.10 -11.02 0.44
CA GLU A 150 -11.59 -10.33 1.64
C GLU A 150 -12.19 -11.32 2.66
N SER A 151 -12.94 -12.32 2.19
CA SER A 151 -13.51 -13.35 3.07
C SER A 151 -12.45 -14.24 3.69
N HIS A 152 -11.34 -14.52 2.99
CA HIS A 152 -10.20 -15.22 3.57
C HIS A 152 -9.49 -14.36 4.64
N LEU A 153 -9.41 -13.04 4.46
CA LEU A 153 -8.87 -12.14 5.48
C LEU A 153 -9.74 -12.11 6.74
N GLU A 154 -11.07 -12.10 6.58
CA GLU A 154 -12.01 -12.20 7.70
C GLU A 154 -11.86 -13.53 8.44
N ALA A 155 -11.78 -14.64 7.72
CA ALA A 155 -11.52 -15.97 8.28
C ALA A 155 -10.21 -16.02 9.08
N TYR A 156 -9.14 -15.42 8.55
CA TYR A 156 -7.86 -15.28 9.26
C TYR A 156 -8.01 -14.51 10.57
N LYS A 157 -8.71 -13.36 10.55
CA LYS A 157 -8.96 -12.54 11.76
C LYS A 157 -9.79 -13.29 12.80
N LEU A 158 -10.77 -14.09 12.38
CA LEU A 158 -11.53 -14.94 13.30
C LEU A 158 -10.64 -16.01 13.95
N CYS A 159 -9.72 -16.61 13.20
CA CYS A 159 -8.74 -17.54 13.75
C CYS A 159 -7.82 -16.85 14.77
N GLU A 160 -7.32 -15.65 14.45
CA GLU A 160 -6.48 -14.85 15.33
C GLU A 160 -7.19 -14.50 16.64
N GLN A 161 -8.46 -14.07 16.56
CA GLN A 161 -9.29 -13.79 17.74
C GLN A 161 -9.51 -15.04 18.60
N TYR A 162 -9.80 -16.19 17.98
CA TYR A 162 -9.95 -17.45 18.71
C TYR A 162 -8.66 -17.87 19.41
N LEU A 163 -7.51 -17.76 18.73
CA LEU A 163 -6.21 -18.09 19.31
C LEU A 163 -5.87 -17.17 20.49
N ALA A 164 -6.13 -15.86 20.37
CA ALA A 164 -5.93 -14.91 21.47
C ALA A 164 -6.82 -15.23 22.68
N ASN A 165 -8.10 -15.51 22.46
CA ASN A 165 -9.06 -15.85 23.52
C ASN A 165 -8.69 -17.17 24.22
N THR A 166 -8.25 -18.17 23.46
CA THR A 166 -7.85 -19.46 24.03
C THR A 166 -6.51 -19.38 24.75
N ASP A 167 -5.56 -18.58 24.28
CA ASP A 167 -4.31 -18.31 24.99
C ASP A 167 -4.58 -17.63 26.34
N GLU A 168 -5.49 -16.67 26.39
CA GLU A 168 -5.91 -16.04 27.65
C GLU A 168 -6.56 -17.05 28.60
N ALA A 169 -7.46 -17.90 28.09
CA ALA A 169 -8.07 -18.98 28.87
C ALA A 169 -7.04 -20.00 29.39
N LEU A 170 -5.98 -20.27 28.62
CA LEU A 170 -4.88 -21.14 29.05
C LEU A 170 -3.97 -20.47 30.09
N ARG A 171 -3.83 -19.14 30.10
CA ARG A 171 -3.07 -18.42 31.13
C ARG A 171 -3.80 -18.38 32.47
N ALA A 172 -5.13 -18.43 32.47
CA ALA A 172 -5.91 -18.46 33.71
C ALA A 172 -5.58 -19.72 34.55
N PRO A 173 -5.28 -19.57 35.85
CA PRO A 173 -5.03 -20.70 36.73
C PRO A 173 -6.33 -21.46 37.03
N GLY A 174 -6.27 -22.79 36.97
CA GLY A 174 -7.38 -23.67 37.31
C GLY A 174 -8.20 -24.18 36.11
N GLY A 175 -7.96 -25.43 35.73
CA GLY A 175 -8.75 -26.19 34.75
C GLY A 175 -8.26 -27.63 34.64
N ALA A 176 -9.13 -28.57 34.24
CA ALA A 176 -8.76 -29.98 34.04
C ALA A 176 -7.60 -30.07 33.07
N ALA A 177 -6.62 -30.93 33.38
CA ALA A 177 -5.52 -31.25 32.49
C ALA A 177 -6.04 -31.69 31.10
N GLU A 178 -7.09 -32.51 31.06
CA GLU A 178 -7.74 -32.98 29.83
C GLU A 178 -8.32 -31.84 28.99
N MET A 179 -9.02 -30.90 29.62
CA MET A 179 -9.61 -29.76 28.90
C MET A 179 -8.53 -28.82 28.35
N ARG A 180 -7.44 -28.62 29.08
CA ARG A 180 -6.29 -27.85 28.59
C ARG A 180 -5.61 -28.55 27.40
N ALA A 181 -5.51 -29.88 27.43
CA ALA A 181 -5.00 -30.66 26.30
C ALA A 181 -5.91 -30.52 25.06
N ALA A 182 -7.23 -30.58 25.25
CA ALA A 182 -8.21 -30.38 24.19
C ALA A 182 -8.15 -28.95 23.59
N LEU A 183 -7.91 -27.92 24.41
CA LEU A 183 -7.72 -26.56 23.91
C LEU A 183 -6.44 -26.43 23.09
N ARG A 184 -5.32 -27.02 23.54
CA ARG A 184 -4.05 -27.00 22.79
C ARG A 184 -4.18 -27.69 21.42
N SER A 185 -4.82 -28.87 21.37
CA SER A 185 -5.07 -29.55 20.09
C SER A 185 -6.05 -28.75 19.21
N GLY A 186 -7.01 -28.05 19.81
CA GLY A 186 -7.84 -27.05 19.14
C GLY A 186 -7.02 -25.92 18.52
N GLN A 187 -6.08 -25.33 19.27
CA GLN A 187 -5.20 -24.27 18.78
C GLN A 187 -4.34 -24.71 17.61
N GLU A 188 -3.78 -25.93 17.64
CA GLU A 188 -2.98 -26.47 16.53
C GLU A 188 -3.80 -26.55 15.24
N ARG A 189 -5.06 -27.03 15.32
CA ARG A 189 -5.97 -27.04 14.16
C ARG A 189 -6.30 -25.64 13.67
N VAL A 190 -6.56 -24.69 14.58
CA VAL A 190 -6.85 -23.30 14.19
C VAL A 190 -5.63 -22.61 13.61
N ARG A 191 -4.40 -22.91 14.05
CA ARG A 191 -3.17 -22.41 13.41
C ARG A 191 -3.04 -22.93 11.97
N ALA A 192 -3.44 -24.17 11.69
CA ALA A 192 -3.47 -24.69 10.33
C ALA A 192 -4.49 -23.94 9.45
N TYR A 193 -5.70 -23.68 9.96
CA TYR A 193 -6.69 -22.86 9.26
C TYR A 193 -6.23 -21.42 9.07
N GLN A 194 -5.63 -20.82 10.10
CA GLN A 194 -5.08 -19.47 10.07
C GLN A 194 -4.07 -19.33 8.94
N ARG A 195 -3.09 -20.26 8.87
CA ARG A 195 -2.12 -20.31 7.77
C ARG A 195 -2.82 -20.42 6.42
N LYS A 196 -3.75 -21.38 6.28
CA LYS A 196 -4.47 -21.62 5.03
C LYS A 196 -5.19 -20.35 4.52
N HIS A 197 -6.00 -19.71 5.36
CA HIS A 197 -6.76 -18.53 4.97
C HIS A 197 -5.87 -17.31 4.74
N PHE A 198 -4.79 -17.14 5.52
CA PHE A 198 -3.84 -16.06 5.29
C PHE A 198 -3.14 -16.17 3.93
N LEU A 199 -2.64 -17.37 3.59
CA LEU A 199 -2.00 -17.59 2.29
C LEU A 199 -2.99 -17.47 1.13
N ALA A 200 -4.23 -17.95 1.30
CA ALA A 200 -5.29 -17.79 0.30
C ALA A 200 -5.64 -16.30 0.06
N TRP A 201 -5.80 -15.52 1.13
CA TRP A 201 -5.99 -14.06 1.03
C TRP A 201 -4.81 -13.40 0.31
N ALA A 202 -3.58 -13.65 0.75
CA ALA A 202 -2.40 -13.00 0.18
C ALA A 202 -2.27 -13.32 -1.32
N ARG A 203 -2.52 -14.58 -1.73
CA ARG A 203 -2.52 -15.00 -3.14
C ARG A 203 -3.61 -14.26 -3.94
N GLY A 204 -4.83 -14.26 -3.43
CA GLY A 204 -5.98 -13.61 -4.10
C GLY A 204 -5.78 -12.10 -4.24
N GLU A 205 -5.32 -11.44 -3.17
CA GLU A 205 -5.11 -9.99 -3.14
C GLU A 205 -3.92 -9.56 -4.01
N ALA A 206 -2.79 -10.28 -3.95
CA ALA A 206 -1.65 -10.03 -4.84
C ALA A 206 -2.04 -10.20 -6.32
N THR A 207 -2.82 -11.24 -6.64
CA THR A 207 -3.32 -11.48 -8.00
C THR A 207 -4.26 -10.36 -8.46
N ARG A 208 -5.22 -9.96 -7.60
CA ARG A 208 -6.16 -8.87 -7.87
C ARG A 208 -5.43 -7.55 -8.14
N LEU A 209 -4.46 -7.20 -7.29
CA LEU A 209 -3.65 -5.99 -7.45
C LEU A 209 -2.75 -6.05 -8.69
N THR A 210 -2.20 -7.21 -9.03
CA THR A 210 -1.40 -7.38 -10.25
C THR A 210 -2.24 -7.13 -11.50
N HIS A 211 -3.45 -7.70 -11.57
CA HIS A 211 -4.38 -7.41 -12.68
C HIS A 211 -4.86 -5.96 -12.71
N GLU A 212 -5.05 -5.34 -11.54
CA GLU A 212 -5.34 -3.91 -11.45
C GLU A 212 -4.17 -3.09 -12.02
N ALA A 213 -2.94 -3.38 -11.62
CA ALA A 213 -1.73 -2.72 -12.11
C ALA A 213 -1.54 -2.87 -13.62
N GLN A 214 -1.89 -4.03 -14.21
CA GLN A 214 -1.84 -4.23 -15.65
C GLN A 214 -2.87 -3.37 -16.42
N ARG A 215 -4.02 -3.06 -15.82
CA ARG A 215 -5.10 -2.27 -16.43
C ARG A 215 -4.91 -0.76 -16.30
N ARG A 216 -4.00 -0.29 -15.44
CA ARG A 216 -3.74 1.15 -15.26
C ARG A 216 -3.05 1.73 -16.50
N VAL A 217 -3.51 2.91 -16.94
CA VAL A 217 -2.96 3.62 -18.10
C VAL A 217 -1.65 4.34 -17.77
N ARG A 218 -1.57 4.98 -16.60
CA ARG A 218 -0.40 5.77 -16.18
C ARG A 218 0.67 4.89 -15.57
N HIS A 219 1.94 5.06 -15.99
CA HIS A 219 3.07 4.30 -15.43
C HIS A 219 3.22 4.45 -13.92
N SER A 220 2.97 5.64 -13.37
CA SER A 220 2.97 5.89 -11.92
C SER A 220 2.01 4.96 -11.19
N ASP A 221 0.76 4.91 -11.66
CA ASP A 221 -0.32 4.15 -11.02
C ASP A 221 -0.09 2.65 -11.17
N ARG A 222 0.50 2.22 -12.30
CA ARG A 222 0.95 0.83 -12.53
C ARG A 222 2.01 0.43 -11.49
N ILE A 223 3.02 1.29 -11.28
CA ILE A 223 4.10 1.05 -10.31
C ILE A 223 3.54 1.02 -8.89
N GLU A 224 2.76 2.01 -8.50
CA GLU A 224 2.17 2.10 -7.16
C GLU A 224 1.30 0.88 -6.84
N THR A 225 0.45 0.47 -7.78
CA THR A 225 -0.42 -0.70 -7.57
C THR A 225 0.38 -2.01 -7.51
N ALA A 226 1.43 -2.15 -8.31
CA ALA A 226 2.32 -3.31 -8.23
C ALA A 226 3.17 -3.32 -6.95
N GLN A 227 3.56 -2.16 -6.43
CA GLN A 227 4.24 -2.05 -5.12
C GLN A 227 3.32 -2.51 -3.98
N ARG A 228 2.04 -2.13 -4.00
CA ARG A 228 1.05 -2.67 -3.04
C ARG A 228 0.92 -4.19 -3.13
N ALA A 229 0.93 -4.77 -4.34
CA ALA A 229 0.94 -6.23 -4.49
C ALA A 229 2.21 -6.85 -3.87
N LEU A 230 3.37 -6.21 -4.09
CA LEU A 230 4.65 -6.66 -3.53
C LEU A 230 4.68 -6.60 -2.00
N GLU A 231 4.04 -5.59 -1.40
CA GLU A 231 3.88 -5.48 0.06
C GLU A 231 3.07 -6.63 0.65
N VAL A 232 1.97 -7.02 0.01
CA VAL A 232 1.15 -8.19 0.42
C VAL A 232 1.98 -9.47 0.35
N VAL A 233 2.73 -9.67 -0.74
CA VAL A 233 3.62 -10.83 -0.90
C VAL A 233 4.74 -10.82 0.14
N ALA A 234 5.34 -9.66 0.43
CA ALA A 234 6.38 -9.52 1.44
C ALA A 234 5.85 -9.80 2.85
N GLU A 235 4.62 -9.38 3.17
CA GLU A 235 3.97 -9.73 4.42
C GLU A 235 3.75 -11.24 4.55
N ALA A 236 3.34 -11.90 3.46
CA ALA A 236 3.19 -13.35 3.42
C ALA A 236 4.52 -14.08 3.65
N LEU A 237 5.59 -13.66 2.98
CA LEU A 237 6.94 -14.24 3.13
C LEU A 237 7.52 -14.01 4.53
N ARG A 238 7.22 -12.87 5.16
CA ARG A 238 7.66 -12.60 6.54
C ARG A 238 7.02 -13.56 7.53
N ALA A 239 5.76 -13.94 7.32
CA ALA A 239 5.07 -14.91 8.16
C ALA A 239 5.42 -16.37 7.81
N TYR A 240 5.61 -16.67 6.52
CA TYR A 240 5.84 -18.01 5.98
C TYR A 240 6.96 -18.00 4.91
N PRO A 241 8.24 -17.97 5.30
CA PRO A 241 9.36 -17.80 4.38
C PRO A 241 9.62 -18.98 3.43
N GLY A 242 9.01 -20.14 3.69
CA GLY A 242 9.20 -21.36 2.88
C GLY A 242 8.25 -21.50 1.68
N GLU A 243 7.33 -20.56 1.47
CA GLU A 243 6.30 -20.65 0.43
C GLU A 243 6.85 -20.20 -0.94
N ARG A 244 7.20 -21.18 -1.79
CA ARG A 244 7.82 -20.95 -3.10
C ARG A 244 6.98 -20.06 -4.02
N GLU A 245 5.66 -20.24 -4.03
CA GLU A 245 4.75 -19.44 -4.85
C GLU A 245 4.88 -17.93 -4.61
N PHE A 246 5.13 -17.52 -3.35
CA PHE A 246 5.30 -16.10 -3.00
C PHE A 246 6.70 -15.58 -3.34
N VAL A 247 7.73 -16.42 -3.30
CA VAL A 247 9.08 -16.06 -3.76
C VAL A 247 9.07 -15.79 -5.28
N ASP A 248 8.41 -16.67 -6.03
CA ASP A 248 8.25 -16.55 -7.48
C ASP A 248 7.41 -15.31 -7.82
N SER A 249 6.30 -15.10 -7.11
CA SER A 249 5.44 -13.91 -7.26
C SER A 249 6.18 -12.62 -6.92
N SER A 250 7.02 -12.61 -5.88
CA SER A 250 7.85 -11.45 -5.52
C SER A 250 8.81 -11.10 -6.65
N THR A 251 9.49 -12.10 -7.20
CA THR A 251 10.42 -11.94 -8.32
C THR A 251 9.69 -11.43 -9.57
N ALA A 252 8.52 -12.00 -9.89
CA ALA A 252 7.71 -11.57 -11.03
C ALA A 252 7.21 -10.12 -10.88
N LEU A 253 6.77 -9.72 -9.68
CA LEU A 253 6.35 -8.34 -9.38
C LEU A 253 7.50 -7.34 -9.47
N LYS A 254 8.69 -7.71 -8.97
CA LYS A 254 9.92 -6.93 -9.11
C LYS A 254 10.30 -6.73 -10.58
N ASN A 255 10.29 -7.81 -11.36
CA ASN A 255 10.51 -7.78 -12.81
C ASN A 255 9.47 -6.89 -13.52
N PHE A 256 8.20 -6.98 -13.12
CA PHE A 256 7.13 -6.14 -13.66
C PHE A 256 7.38 -4.66 -13.35
N ILE A 257 7.69 -4.29 -12.11
CA ILE A 257 7.98 -2.89 -11.73
C ILE A 257 9.18 -2.36 -12.50
N ALA A 258 10.26 -3.14 -12.63
CA ALA A 258 11.45 -2.77 -13.39
C ALA A 258 11.12 -2.55 -14.87
N SER A 259 10.37 -3.46 -15.50
CA SER A 259 9.99 -3.34 -16.91
C SER A 259 9.10 -2.12 -17.18
N VAL A 260 8.18 -1.75 -16.28
CA VAL A 260 7.38 -0.53 -16.42
C VAL A 260 8.25 0.72 -16.36
N LYS A 261 9.22 0.77 -15.42
CA LYS A 261 10.16 1.91 -15.31
C LYS A 261 11.05 2.05 -16.54
N VAL A 262 11.61 0.93 -17.02
CA VAL A 262 12.48 0.91 -18.21
C VAL A 262 11.67 1.25 -19.47
N GLY A 263 10.44 0.75 -19.58
CA GLY A 263 9.54 1.02 -20.70
C GLY A 263 9.30 2.52 -20.92
N GLN A 264 9.18 3.31 -19.86
CA GLN A 264 9.04 4.77 -19.96
C GLN A 264 10.26 5.43 -20.65
N TRP A 265 11.48 4.99 -20.33
CA TRP A 265 12.70 5.51 -20.95
C TRP A 265 12.82 5.07 -22.41
N VAL A 266 12.48 3.81 -22.69
CA VAL A 266 12.42 3.24 -24.04
C VAL A 266 11.44 4.01 -24.92
N GLU A 267 10.22 4.26 -24.45
CA GLU A 267 9.21 5.02 -25.20
C GLU A 267 9.69 6.45 -25.54
N MET A 268 10.36 7.11 -24.59
CA MET A 268 10.97 8.42 -24.85
C MET A 268 12.10 8.35 -25.88
N ALA A 269 12.89 7.28 -25.89
CA ALA A 269 13.94 7.05 -26.85
C ALA A 269 13.36 6.82 -28.26
N GLU A 270 12.35 5.96 -28.36
CA GLU A 270 11.65 5.64 -29.61
C GLU A 270 10.99 6.90 -30.21
N ARG A 271 10.32 7.72 -29.40
CA ARG A 271 9.77 9.00 -29.85
C ARG A 271 10.84 9.97 -30.36
N ALA A 272 12.04 9.96 -29.78
CA ALA A 272 13.15 10.77 -30.26
C ALA A 272 13.71 10.22 -31.59
N ALA A 273 13.86 8.90 -31.69
CA ALA A 273 14.33 8.23 -32.90
C ALA A 273 13.37 8.44 -34.07
N PHE A 274 12.05 8.35 -33.81
CA PHE A 274 11.01 8.61 -34.81
C PHE A 274 11.09 10.03 -35.39
N ARG A 275 11.52 11.01 -34.59
CA ARG A 275 11.74 12.40 -35.04
C ARG A 275 13.10 12.63 -35.71
N GLY A 276 13.85 11.57 -36.02
CA GLY A 276 15.21 11.64 -36.57
C GLY A 276 16.28 12.10 -35.56
N LYS A 277 15.94 12.29 -34.29
CA LYS A 277 16.87 12.78 -33.25
C LYS A 277 17.63 11.61 -32.63
N TYR A 278 18.48 10.95 -33.44
CA TYR A 278 19.15 9.70 -33.05
C TYR A 278 20.09 9.83 -31.85
N SER A 279 20.86 10.92 -31.76
CA SER A 279 21.74 11.19 -30.61
C SER A 279 20.96 11.25 -29.29
N ARG A 280 19.80 11.93 -29.29
CA ARG A 280 18.90 12.02 -28.14
C ARG A 280 18.26 10.66 -27.82
N ALA A 281 17.88 9.88 -28.82
CA ALA A 281 17.36 8.53 -28.62
C ALA A 281 18.39 7.62 -27.94
N VAL A 282 19.64 7.62 -28.42
CA VAL A 282 20.75 6.86 -27.81
C VAL A 282 20.99 7.27 -26.36
N ALA A 283 20.94 8.56 -26.04
CA ALA A 283 21.06 9.04 -24.66
C ALA A 283 19.94 8.45 -23.75
N ARG A 284 18.68 8.45 -24.21
CA ARG A 284 17.56 7.89 -23.44
C ARG A 284 17.63 6.37 -23.27
N TYR A 285 18.13 5.64 -24.26
CA TYR A 285 18.39 4.21 -24.10
C TYR A 285 19.53 3.93 -23.10
N ARG A 286 20.55 4.79 -23.04
CA ARG A 286 21.59 4.70 -22.01
C ARG A 286 21.03 4.96 -20.60
N ASP A 287 20.13 5.93 -20.45
CA ASP A 287 19.41 6.14 -19.20
C ASP A 287 18.61 4.88 -18.82
N ALA A 288 17.93 4.25 -19.79
CA ALA A 288 17.21 3.00 -19.56
C ALA A 288 18.12 1.87 -19.04
N LEU A 289 19.31 1.68 -19.65
CA LEU A 289 20.31 0.71 -19.19
C LEU A 289 20.83 1.03 -17.79
N PHE A 290 21.05 2.32 -17.49
CA PHE A 290 21.46 2.75 -16.16
C PHE A 290 20.42 2.38 -15.10
N TYR A 291 19.13 2.65 -15.34
CA TYR A 291 18.07 2.22 -14.43
C TYR A 291 17.96 0.70 -14.32
N LEU A 292 18.09 -0.01 -15.43
CA LEU A 292 18.03 -1.47 -15.49
C LEU A 292 19.13 -2.12 -14.63
N SER A 293 20.36 -1.57 -14.66
CA SER A 293 21.49 -2.06 -13.86
C SER A 293 21.27 -1.95 -12.35
N ARG A 294 20.39 -1.03 -11.91
CA ARG A 294 20.06 -0.79 -10.49
C ARG A 294 18.72 -1.39 -10.07
N ALA A 295 17.99 -1.99 -11.00
CA ALA A 295 16.68 -2.53 -10.72
C ALA A 295 16.79 -3.84 -9.93
N ASP A 296 15.99 -3.94 -8.87
CA ASP A 296 15.71 -5.19 -8.18
C ASP A 296 14.83 -6.05 -9.09
N MET A 297 15.46 -6.96 -9.85
CA MET A 297 14.84 -7.86 -10.81
C MET A 297 15.77 -9.07 -11.05
N SER A 298 15.25 -10.16 -11.62
CA SER A 298 16.06 -11.35 -11.93
C SER A 298 17.13 -11.04 -12.98
N GLU A 299 18.28 -11.72 -12.86
CA GLU A 299 19.44 -11.55 -13.74
C GLU A 299 19.09 -11.88 -15.20
N ASP A 300 18.42 -13.02 -15.43
CA ASP A 300 17.96 -13.41 -16.78
C ASP A 300 17.10 -12.32 -17.45
N ALA A 301 16.16 -11.73 -16.71
CA ALA A 301 15.27 -10.70 -17.23
C ALA A 301 16.02 -9.37 -17.45
N ARG A 302 17.01 -9.08 -16.61
CA ARG A 302 17.90 -7.92 -16.75
C ARG A 302 18.73 -8.06 -18.02
N ASP A 303 19.36 -9.21 -18.23
CA ASP A 303 20.25 -9.44 -19.37
C ASP A 303 19.50 -9.47 -20.69
N GLU A 304 18.31 -10.08 -20.74
CA GLU A 304 17.47 -10.07 -21.94
C GLU A 304 17.08 -8.62 -22.31
N ALA A 305 16.63 -7.83 -21.33
CA ALA A 305 16.26 -6.44 -21.56
C ALA A 305 17.48 -5.57 -21.96
N ALA A 306 18.64 -5.79 -21.35
CA ALA A 306 19.87 -5.07 -21.67
C ALA A 306 20.33 -5.36 -23.09
N ASN A 307 20.36 -6.64 -23.50
CA ASN A 307 20.71 -7.09 -24.84
C ASN A 307 19.76 -6.53 -25.91
N ARG A 308 18.46 -6.43 -25.59
CA ARG A 308 17.49 -5.79 -26.47
C ARG A 308 17.79 -4.30 -26.66
N ILE A 309 18.01 -3.57 -25.57
CA ILE A 309 18.31 -2.13 -25.62
C ILE A 309 19.64 -1.85 -26.32
N GLN A 310 20.67 -2.66 -26.09
CA GLN A 310 21.98 -2.51 -26.75
C GLN A 310 21.88 -2.68 -28.27
N ARG A 311 21.13 -3.68 -28.75
CA ARG A 311 20.86 -3.86 -30.19
C ARG A 311 20.19 -2.63 -30.81
N GLU A 312 19.20 -2.04 -30.14
CA GLU A 312 18.57 -0.79 -30.60
C GLU A 312 19.56 0.38 -30.66
N ILE A 313 20.41 0.53 -29.64
CA ILE A 313 21.47 1.56 -29.64
C ILE A 313 22.41 1.38 -30.84
N GLU A 314 22.83 0.16 -31.15
CA GLU A 314 23.71 -0.14 -32.29
C GLU A 314 23.06 0.21 -33.62
N MET A 315 21.79 -0.18 -33.81
CA MET A 315 21.02 0.18 -35.00
C MET A 315 20.88 1.69 -35.18
N LEU A 316 20.58 2.43 -34.10
CA LEU A 316 20.48 3.89 -34.15
C LEU A 316 21.82 4.57 -34.46
N ARG A 317 22.93 4.03 -33.94
CA ARG A 317 24.27 4.52 -34.29
C ARG A 317 24.61 4.31 -35.76
N ALA A 318 24.21 3.17 -36.35
CA ALA A 318 24.37 2.94 -37.77
C ALA A 318 23.56 3.94 -38.61
N ARG A 319 22.29 4.19 -38.23
CA ARG A 319 21.41 5.17 -38.90
C ARG A 319 21.96 6.60 -38.81
N MET A 320 22.54 6.96 -37.67
CA MET A 320 23.18 8.27 -37.48
C MET A 320 24.35 8.47 -38.44
N ARG A 321 25.25 7.49 -38.56
CA ARG A 321 26.37 7.54 -39.53
C ARG A 321 25.89 7.66 -40.98
N THR A 322 24.85 6.93 -41.36
CA THR A 322 24.30 7.01 -42.72
C THR A 322 23.65 8.36 -43.00
N ALA A 323 23.02 8.99 -41.99
CA ALA A 323 22.42 10.31 -42.13
C ALA A 323 23.50 11.40 -42.24
N GLU A 324 24.56 11.32 -41.44
CA GLU A 324 25.72 12.22 -41.51
C GLU A 324 26.38 12.15 -42.90
N MET A 325 26.62 10.94 -43.42
CA MET A 325 27.19 10.75 -44.76
C MET A 325 26.28 11.31 -45.87
N ALA A 326 24.96 11.18 -45.74
CA ALA A 326 24.01 11.74 -46.70
C ALA A 326 23.98 13.28 -46.67
N GLU A 327 24.10 13.89 -45.48
CA GLU A 327 24.22 15.35 -45.35
C GLU A 327 25.52 15.88 -45.96
N GLU A 328 26.65 15.18 -45.74
CA GLU A 328 27.95 15.54 -46.33
C GLU A 328 27.90 15.50 -47.87
N LEU A 329 27.31 14.44 -48.43
CA LEU A 329 27.11 14.31 -49.88
C LEU A 329 26.22 15.44 -50.44
N SER A 330 25.16 15.81 -49.72
CA SER A 330 24.29 16.93 -50.12
C SER A 330 25.04 18.27 -50.09
N ARG A 331 25.83 18.54 -49.04
CA ARG A 331 26.61 19.78 -48.94
C ARG A 331 27.68 19.91 -50.01
N GLY A 332 28.33 18.80 -50.38
CA GLY A 332 29.33 18.80 -51.45
C GLY A 332 28.75 19.15 -52.82
N LEU A 333 27.54 18.67 -53.13
CA LEU A 333 26.88 18.99 -54.41
C LEU A 333 26.46 20.47 -54.53
N ASP A 334 26.11 21.11 -53.42
CA ASP A 334 25.73 22.53 -53.42
C ASP A 334 26.95 23.46 -53.62
N ASP A 335 28.14 23.07 -53.14
CA ASP A 335 29.37 23.88 -53.25
C ASP A 335 29.94 23.86 -54.68
N ASP A 336 29.91 22.72 -55.37
CA ASP A 336 30.35 22.60 -56.77
C ASP A 336 29.42 23.36 -57.74
N GLY A 337 28.14 23.56 -57.38
CA GLY A 337 27.18 24.33 -58.19
C GLY A 337 27.38 25.84 -58.14
N ALA A 338 27.96 26.39 -57.07
CA ALA A 338 28.23 27.81 -56.91
C ALA A 338 29.51 28.28 -57.63
N GLY A 339 30.37 27.35 -58.05
CA GLY A 339 31.61 27.60 -58.79
C GLY A 339 31.41 27.90 -60.29
N ALA A 340 30.24 27.63 -60.85
CA ALA A 340 29.88 28.06 -62.21
C ALA A 340 29.56 29.57 -62.21
N ARG A 341 30.57 30.41 -61.91
CA ARG A 341 30.54 31.83 -62.21
C ARG A 341 30.17 31.98 -63.68
N ARG A 342 28.98 32.50 -63.90
CA ARG A 342 28.53 33.16 -65.13
C ARG A 342 29.70 34.00 -65.64
N VAL A 343 30.42 33.48 -66.64
CA VAL A 343 31.38 34.27 -67.41
C VAL A 343 30.50 35.30 -68.11
N VAL A 344 30.37 36.47 -67.48
CA VAL A 344 29.74 37.63 -68.10
C VAL A 344 30.60 37.94 -69.31
N PRO A 345 30.07 37.84 -70.55
CA PRO A 345 30.84 38.21 -71.73
C PRO A 345 31.23 39.68 -71.56
N ARG A 346 32.54 39.93 -71.59
CA ARG A 346 33.13 41.26 -71.56
C ARG A 346 32.78 41.91 -72.88
N ASP A 347 31.85 42.84 -72.83
CA ASP A 347 31.43 43.69 -73.95
C ASP A 347 32.66 44.48 -74.42
N GLU A 348 33.21 44.13 -75.59
CA GLU A 348 34.24 44.88 -76.26
C GLU A 348 33.60 46.11 -76.90
N GLY A 349 33.54 47.19 -76.13
CA GLY A 349 33.15 48.50 -76.62
C GLY A 349 34.15 49.02 -77.65
N GLU A 350 33.67 49.11 -78.89
CA GLU A 350 34.14 49.93 -80.01
C GLU A 350 34.85 51.22 -79.57
N VAL A 351 36.09 51.38 -80.03
CA VAL A 351 36.77 52.67 -80.15
C VAL A 351 36.59 53.11 -81.61
N SER A 352 35.73 54.11 -81.82
CA SER A 352 35.65 54.88 -83.06
C SER A 352 35.97 56.35 -82.76
N ASP A 353 36.99 56.83 -83.48
CA ASP A 353 37.41 58.20 -83.83
C ASP A 353 37.54 59.31 -82.77
#